data_AF-A0A919CJA5-F1
#
_entry.id   AF-A0A919CJA5-F1
#
_cell.length_a   1.000
_cell.length_b   1.000
_cell.length_c   1.000
_cell.angle_alpha   90.00
_cell.angle_beta   90.00
_cell.angle_gamma   90.00
#
_symmetry.space_group_name_H-M   'P 1'
#
loop_
_entity.id
_entity.type
_entity.pdbx_description
1 polymer ?
#
loop_
_entity_poly.entity_id
_entity_poly.type
_entity_poly.pdbx_seq_one_letter_code
_entity_poly.pdbx_strand_id
1 'polypeptide(L)'
;MAYVIAVATDDSANGNLFAFPSDTLPPSGSTVNFREGENIGNTSIISLCESSCPAQGPLALRANVSEQHVVIDVQGYFYPENRKGYVWANDPAADEYIAEGIYAFNSKNGEISISRVSSGRYIVLFEELADGVIDGNVMVSRYGPSPGICTVDNWESQGSPDLRVEVRCFDLSGNPQDALFTVLFNGGQ
;
A
#
# COMPACT_ATOMS: atom_id res chain seq x y z
N MET A 1 8.50 3.40 6.22
CA MET A 1 8.52 4.14 7.52
C MET A 1 7.86 3.28 8.58
N ALA A 2 8.23 3.35 9.86
CA ALA A 2 7.60 2.55 10.92
C ALA A 2 7.19 3.40 12.13
N TYR A 3 6.14 2.99 12.83
CA TYR A 3 5.79 3.51 14.14
C TYR A 3 6.53 2.69 15.18
N VAL A 4 7.45 3.34 15.89
CA VAL A 4 8.33 2.73 16.88
C VAL A 4 8.15 3.45 18.21
N ILE A 5 7.88 2.69 19.27
CA ILE A 5 8.00 3.13 20.66
C ILE A 5 9.35 2.65 21.18
N ALA A 6 10.21 3.59 21.55
CA ALA A 6 11.52 3.27 22.14
C ALA A 6 11.47 3.43 23.67
N VAL A 7 11.71 2.29 24.32
CA VAL A 7 11.91 1.91 25.72
C VAL A 7 13.29 2.13 26.33
N ALA A 8 13.63 3.20 27.06
CA ALA A 8 14.87 3.15 27.87
C ALA A 8 14.61 2.32 29.14
N THR A 9 15.48 1.34 29.43
CA THR A 9 15.30 0.43 30.57
C THR A 9 16.63 0.24 31.32
N ASP A 10 16.58 0.33 32.65
CA ASP A 10 17.73 0.19 33.56
C ASP A 10 18.89 1.15 33.26
N ASP A 11 18.56 2.45 33.18
CA ASP A 11 19.51 3.48 32.78
C ASP A 11 20.59 3.72 33.85
N SER A 12 21.85 3.53 33.47
CA SER A 12 23.04 3.75 34.33
C SER A 12 23.51 5.21 34.42
N ALA A 13 22.90 6.13 33.66
CA ALA A 13 23.24 7.55 33.59
C ALA A 13 22.15 8.37 32.86
N ASN A 14 22.12 9.69 33.06
CA ASN A 14 21.28 10.61 32.27
C ASN A 14 21.71 10.62 30.80
N GLY A 15 20.76 10.62 29.86
CA GLY A 15 21.09 10.54 28.44
C GLY A 15 19.95 10.82 27.48
N ASN A 16 20.21 10.53 26.22
CA ASN A 16 19.23 10.61 25.15
C ASN A 16 19.43 9.49 24.12
N LEU A 17 18.31 9.10 23.51
CA LEU A 17 18.24 8.05 22.51
C LEU A 17 17.79 8.63 21.16
N PHE A 18 18.40 8.14 20.08
CA PHE A 18 18.11 8.49 18.71
C PHE A 18 17.71 7.22 17.94
N ALA A 19 16.60 7.28 17.21
CA ALA A 19 16.18 6.28 16.24
C ALA A 19 16.18 6.90 14.83
N PHE A 20 16.82 6.27 13.85
CA PHE A 20 17.01 6.84 12.51
C PHE A 20 17.29 5.76 11.44
N PRO A 21 17.14 6.07 10.13
CA PRO A 21 17.54 5.16 9.06
C PRO A 21 19.01 4.78 9.17
N SER A 22 19.32 3.49 9.08
CA SER A 22 20.68 2.97 9.33
C SER A 22 21.72 3.37 8.28
N ASP A 23 21.30 3.90 7.14
CA ASP A 23 22.13 4.44 6.06
C ASP A 23 22.42 5.94 6.20
N THR A 24 21.95 6.58 7.28
CA THR A 24 22.14 8.01 7.53
C THR A 24 22.97 8.28 8.79
N LEU A 25 23.49 9.50 8.89
CA LEU A 25 24.10 9.96 10.13
C LEU A 25 23.02 10.21 11.20
N PRO A 26 23.34 10.07 12.51
CA PRO A 26 22.40 10.36 13.58
C PRO A 26 21.80 11.77 13.45
N PRO A 27 20.48 11.95 13.66
CA PRO A 27 19.82 13.23 13.53
C PRO A 27 20.21 14.20 14.66
N SER A 28 19.92 15.49 14.48
CA SER A 28 20.20 16.52 15.49
C SER A 28 19.21 16.53 16.66
N GLY A 29 18.01 15.96 16.50
CA GLY A 29 17.01 15.79 17.54
C GLY A 29 16.97 14.36 18.08
N SER A 30 16.78 14.20 19.39
CA SER A 30 16.59 12.90 20.04
C SER A 30 15.14 12.43 19.95
N THR A 31 14.96 11.10 19.98
CA THR A 31 13.64 10.45 20.07
C THR A 31 13.12 10.53 21.50
N VAL A 32 13.97 10.31 22.50
CA VAL A 32 13.62 10.44 23.92
C VAL A 32 14.83 10.88 24.73
N ASN A 33 14.58 11.72 25.74
CA ASN A 33 15.56 12.09 26.76
C ASN A 33 15.13 11.44 28.07
N PHE A 34 16.09 10.94 28.83
CA PHE A 34 15.84 10.18 30.06
C PHE A 34 16.84 10.57 31.15
N ARG A 35 16.45 10.36 32.40
CA ARG A 35 17.33 10.41 33.56
C ARG A 35 17.67 9.01 34.04
N GLU A 36 18.75 8.92 34.80
CA GLU A 36 19.12 7.70 35.51
C GLU A 36 17.92 7.11 36.28
N GLY A 37 17.65 5.82 36.05
CA GLY A 37 16.54 5.09 36.67
C GLY A 37 15.13 5.38 36.12
N GLU A 38 14.98 6.18 35.07
CA GLU A 38 13.68 6.39 34.42
C GLU A 38 13.37 5.29 33.41
N ASN A 39 12.11 4.86 33.37
CA ASN A 39 11.60 4.00 32.30
C ASN A 39 10.55 4.82 31.55
N ILE A 40 10.98 5.46 30.46
CA ILE A 40 10.17 6.41 29.70
C ILE A 40 10.12 6.01 28.22
N GLY A 41 8.90 5.81 27.72
CA GLY A 41 8.65 5.55 26.31
C GLY A 41 8.30 6.81 25.55
N ASN A 42 8.75 6.91 24.31
CA ASN A 42 8.20 7.85 23.35
C ASN A 42 7.74 7.13 22.08
N THR A 43 6.58 7.53 21.58
CA THR A 43 6.06 7.12 20.27
C THR A 43 6.67 8.00 19.19
N SER A 44 7.23 7.41 18.13
CA SER A 44 7.74 8.18 16.99
C SER A 44 7.57 7.43 15.67
N ILE A 45 7.38 8.20 14.59
CA ILE A 45 7.40 7.66 13.23
C ILE A 45 8.80 7.88 12.66
N ILE A 46 9.47 6.79 12.30
CA ILE A 46 10.86 6.80 11.84
C ILE A 46 10.93 6.22 10.42
N SER A 47 11.62 6.91 9.51
CA SER A 47 11.99 6.35 8.22
C SER A 47 12.98 5.20 8.40
N LEU A 48 12.88 4.19 7.55
CA LEU A 48 13.80 3.05 7.54
C LEU A 48 14.71 3.17 6.33
N CYS A 49 15.90 2.59 6.40
CA CYS A 49 16.70 2.40 5.20
C CYS A 49 15.96 1.47 4.21
N GLU A 50 15.99 1.81 2.91
CA GLU A 50 15.19 1.12 1.88
C GLU A 50 16.01 0.30 0.86
N SER A 51 17.27 0.66 0.58
CA SER A 51 18.00 0.06 -0.55
C SER A 51 19.45 -0.33 -0.29
N SER A 52 20.21 0.43 0.50
CA SER A 52 21.65 0.19 0.76
C SER A 52 21.93 0.01 2.25
N CYS A 53 21.15 -0.86 2.90
CA CYS A 53 21.16 -0.97 4.35
C CYS A 53 22.38 -1.73 4.86
N PRO A 54 22.99 -1.29 5.97
CA PRO A 54 23.96 -2.08 6.70
C PRO A 54 23.40 -3.45 7.09
N ALA A 55 24.29 -4.45 7.22
CA ALA A 55 23.92 -5.82 7.56
C ALA A 55 23.20 -5.95 8.92
N GLN A 56 23.34 -4.95 9.79
CA GLN A 56 22.69 -4.89 11.11
C GLN A 56 21.18 -4.57 11.02
N GLY A 57 20.68 -4.14 9.86
CA GLY A 57 19.26 -3.89 9.62
C GLY A 57 18.95 -2.45 9.22
N PRO A 58 17.67 -2.14 8.97
CA PRO A 58 17.24 -0.87 8.37
C PRO A 58 17.01 0.27 9.38
N LEU A 59 16.99 -0.05 10.68
CA LEU A 59 16.84 0.90 11.78
C LEU A 59 18.14 0.95 12.59
N ALA A 60 18.65 2.15 12.85
CA ALA A 60 19.76 2.36 13.78
C ALA A 60 19.27 3.02 15.07
N LEU A 61 19.82 2.55 16.19
CA LEU A 61 19.68 3.16 17.51
C LEU A 61 21.03 3.69 17.98
N ARG A 62 21.02 4.88 18.58
CA ARG A 62 22.19 5.43 19.27
C ARG A 62 21.75 6.02 20.60
N ALA A 63 22.40 5.59 21.68
CA ALA A 63 22.37 6.28 22.96
C ALA A 63 23.66 7.11 23.12
N ASN A 64 23.57 8.31 23.69
CA ASN A 64 24.76 9.13 23.97
C ASN A 64 25.27 8.96 25.42
N VAL A 65 25.45 7.70 25.82
CA VAL A 65 25.86 7.21 27.15
C VAL A 65 26.49 5.81 26.99
N SER A 66 27.24 5.32 27.99
CA SER A 66 28.12 4.15 27.80
C SER A 66 27.40 2.79 27.80
N GLU A 67 26.30 2.61 28.54
CA GLU A 67 25.55 1.34 28.59
C GLU A 67 24.06 1.59 28.82
N GLN A 68 23.20 1.16 27.89
CA GLN A 68 21.74 1.32 27.95
C GLN A 68 21.04 0.08 27.39
N HIS A 69 20.02 -0.41 28.07
CA HIS A 69 19.11 -1.39 27.49
C HIS A 69 17.94 -0.68 26.85
N VAL A 70 17.66 -1.00 25.59
CA VAL A 70 16.57 -0.40 24.83
C VAL A 70 15.59 -1.48 24.41
N VAL A 71 14.31 -1.27 24.71
CA VAL A 71 13.20 -2.06 24.18
C VAL A 71 12.57 -1.30 23.03
N ILE A 72 12.31 -1.97 21.91
CA ILE A 72 11.53 -1.42 20.80
C ILE A 72 10.19 -2.15 20.77
N ASP A 73 9.10 -1.39 20.90
CA ASP A 73 7.74 -1.85 20.62
C ASP A 73 7.25 -1.23 19.31
N VAL A 74 6.78 -2.07 18.37
CA VAL A 74 6.39 -1.65 17.02
C VAL A 74 4.88 -1.78 16.89
N GLN A 75 4.18 -0.65 16.81
CA GLN A 75 2.72 -0.64 16.65
C GLN A 75 2.29 -0.79 15.17
N GLY A 76 3.16 -0.49 14.21
CA GLY A 76 2.86 -0.65 12.78
C GLY A 76 3.91 -0.06 11.83
N TYR A 77 3.71 -0.19 10.52
CA TYR A 77 4.59 0.35 9.49
C TYR A 77 3.85 0.86 8.25
N PHE A 78 4.46 1.82 7.57
CA PHE A 78 4.12 2.31 6.24
C PHE A 78 5.08 1.69 5.23
N TYR A 79 4.52 1.14 4.16
CA TYR A 79 5.27 0.57 3.06
C TYR A 79 4.93 1.34 1.77
N PRO A 80 5.91 1.69 0.92
CA PRO A 80 5.60 2.26 -0.38
C PRO A 80 4.87 1.22 -1.24
N GLU A 81 3.62 1.50 -1.61
CA GLU A 81 2.85 0.67 -2.53
C GLU A 81 3.40 0.85 -3.94
N ASN A 82 4.20 -0.13 -4.39
CA ASN A 82 4.83 -0.10 -5.72
C ASN A 82 3.90 -0.61 -6.84
N ARG A 83 2.72 -1.12 -6.48
CA ARG A 83 1.73 -1.66 -7.42
C ARG A 83 0.45 -0.85 -7.32
N LYS A 84 0.22 0.00 -8.31
CA LYS A 84 -0.98 0.84 -8.41
C LYS A 84 -1.50 0.76 -9.84
N GLY A 85 -2.81 0.61 -9.97
CA GLY A 85 -3.46 0.66 -11.27
C GLY A 85 -4.80 1.37 -11.18
N TYR A 86 -5.16 2.14 -12.19
CA TYR A 86 -6.54 2.58 -12.34
C TYR A 86 -6.99 2.46 -13.78
N VAL A 87 -8.30 2.31 -13.96
CA VAL A 87 -8.91 2.41 -15.28
C VAL A 87 -10.30 3.01 -15.21
N TRP A 88 -10.69 3.74 -16.25
CA TRP A 88 -12.03 4.21 -16.52
C TRP A 88 -12.59 3.39 -17.67
N ALA A 89 -13.45 2.42 -17.35
CA ALA A 89 -14.16 1.65 -18.34
C ALA A 89 -15.25 2.53 -18.99
N ASN A 90 -14.89 3.11 -20.13
CA ASN A 90 -15.67 4.12 -20.83
C ASN A 90 -16.49 3.63 -22.04
N ASP A 91 -16.42 2.34 -22.41
CA ASP A 91 -17.26 1.74 -23.44
C ASP A 91 -18.00 0.52 -22.88
N PRO A 92 -19.23 0.70 -22.37
CA PRO A 92 -19.92 -0.33 -21.60
C PRO A 92 -20.48 -1.47 -22.47
N ALA A 93 -20.54 -1.30 -23.80
CA ALA A 93 -21.16 -2.25 -24.71
C ALA A 93 -20.15 -2.95 -25.63
N ALA A 94 -18.91 -2.47 -25.71
CA ALA A 94 -17.83 -3.17 -26.41
C ALA A 94 -17.56 -4.55 -25.79
N ASP A 95 -17.40 -5.57 -26.64
CA ASP A 95 -17.05 -6.92 -26.19
C ASP A 95 -15.66 -6.94 -25.54
N GLU A 96 -14.70 -6.19 -26.09
CA GLU A 96 -13.35 -6.02 -25.53
C GLU A 96 -12.68 -4.75 -26.07
N TYR A 97 -11.88 -4.07 -25.23
CA TYR A 97 -11.02 -2.96 -25.65
C TYR A 97 -9.89 -2.68 -24.64
N ILE A 98 -8.86 -1.96 -25.11
CA ILE A 98 -7.74 -1.48 -24.29
C ILE A 98 -8.04 -0.04 -23.87
N ALA A 99 -7.84 0.28 -22.59
CA ALA A 99 -7.95 1.64 -22.10
C ALA A 99 -6.61 2.39 -22.26
N GLU A 100 -6.64 3.56 -22.87
CA GLU A 100 -5.44 4.33 -23.20
C GLU A 100 -5.48 5.77 -22.64
N GLY A 101 -4.29 6.39 -22.60
CA GLY A 101 -4.11 7.79 -22.24
C GLY A 101 -4.59 8.09 -20.82
N ILE A 102 -5.39 9.15 -20.66
CA ILE A 102 -5.84 9.61 -19.33
C ILE A 102 -6.83 8.67 -18.64
N TYR A 103 -7.35 7.65 -19.35
CA TYR A 103 -8.31 6.71 -18.80
C TYR A 103 -7.65 5.54 -18.05
N ALA A 104 -6.33 5.40 -18.12
CA ALA A 104 -5.64 4.24 -17.61
C ALA A 104 -4.27 4.60 -17.02
N PHE A 105 -3.87 3.87 -15.99
CA PHE A 105 -2.52 3.88 -15.45
C PHE A 105 -2.20 2.51 -14.86
N ASN A 106 -1.01 2.01 -15.14
CA ASN A 106 -0.48 0.78 -14.56
C ASN A 106 0.97 1.06 -14.13
N SER A 107 1.29 0.90 -12.85
CA SER A 107 2.65 1.18 -12.34
C SER A 107 3.72 0.22 -12.89
N LYS A 108 3.32 -0.90 -13.52
CA LYS A 108 4.21 -1.82 -14.25
C LYS A 108 4.34 -1.49 -15.74
N ASN A 109 3.60 -0.49 -16.23
CA ASN A 109 3.49 -0.11 -17.65
C ASN A 109 2.88 -1.20 -18.55
N GLY A 110 2.29 -2.26 -17.99
CA GLY A 110 1.51 -3.25 -18.74
C GLY A 110 0.17 -2.68 -19.21
N GLU A 111 -0.41 -3.28 -20.25
CA GLU A 111 -1.70 -2.84 -20.80
C GLU A 111 -2.84 -3.08 -19.79
N ILE A 112 -3.95 -2.36 -19.98
CA ILE A 112 -5.18 -2.59 -19.25
C ILE A 112 -6.31 -2.85 -20.25
N SER A 113 -6.79 -4.09 -20.28
CA SER A 113 -7.92 -4.49 -21.12
C SER A 113 -9.20 -4.63 -20.30
N ILE A 114 -10.33 -4.27 -20.91
CA ILE A 114 -11.67 -4.49 -20.39
C ILE A 114 -12.41 -5.39 -21.36
N SER A 115 -12.88 -6.54 -20.88
CA SER A 115 -13.69 -7.50 -21.65
C SER A 115 -15.08 -7.61 -21.01
N ARG A 116 -16.13 -7.42 -21.81
CA ARG A 116 -17.52 -7.60 -21.39
C ARG A 116 -17.92 -9.06 -21.57
N VAL A 117 -18.26 -9.74 -20.47
CA VAL A 117 -18.61 -11.17 -20.47
C VAL A 117 -20.09 -11.39 -20.78
N SER A 118 -20.94 -10.54 -20.21
CA SER A 118 -22.38 -10.54 -20.40
C SER A 118 -22.91 -9.18 -19.95
N SER A 119 -24.22 -8.92 -20.08
CA SER A 119 -24.78 -7.65 -19.61
C SER A 119 -24.46 -7.43 -18.13
N GLY A 120 -23.86 -6.28 -17.82
CA GLY A 120 -23.45 -5.89 -16.47
C GLY A 120 -22.33 -6.72 -15.87
N ARG A 121 -21.58 -7.53 -16.64
CA ARG A 121 -20.42 -8.29 -16.12
C ARG A 121 -19.18 -8.04 -16.98
N TYR A 122 -18.11 -7.63 -16.32
CA TYR A 122 -16.86 -7.24 -16.95
C TYR A 122 -15.67 -7.92 -16.29
N ILE A 123 -14.63 -8.10 -17.08
CA ILE A 123 -13.28 -8.48 -16.66
C ILE A 123 -12.39 -7.29 -16.97
N VAL A 124 -11.65 -6.81 -15.99
CA VAL A 124 -10.54 -5.88 -16.20
C VAL A 124 -9.25 -6.61 -15.92
N LEU A 125 -8.36 -6.65 -16.89
CA LEU A 125 -7.03 -7.26 -16.76
C LEU A 125 -5.98 -6.14 -16.76
N PHE A 126 -5.20 -6.06 -15.69
CA PHE A 126 -4.01 -5.24 -15.62
C PHE A 126 -2.79 -6.14 -15.80
N GLU A 127 -2.10 -6.02 -16.92
CA GLU A 127 -0.93 -6.85 -17.20
C GLU A 127 0.21 -6.58 -16.21
N GLU A 128 0.86 -7.67 -15.77
CA GLU A 128 1.99 -7.70 -14.84
C GLU A 128 1.77 -7.07 -13.45
N LEU A 129 0.60 -6.48 -13.20
CA LEU A 129 0.35 -5.66 -12.00
C LEU A 129 0.20 -6.47 -10.72
N ALA A 130 -0.17 -7.75 -10.80
CA ALA A 130 -0.17 -8.62 -9.62
C ALA A 130 1.24 -9.02 -9.18
N ASP A 131 2.23 -9.02 -10.09
CA ASP A 131 3.62 -9.40 -9.79
C ASP A 131 3.72 -10.78 -9.09
N GLY A 132 2.76 -11.67 -9.38
CA GLY A 132 2.64 -13.00 -8.78
C GLY A 132 2.08 -13.04 -7.35
N VAL A 133 1.58 -11.92 -6.81
CA VAL A 133 1.02 -11.81 -5.45
C VAL A 133 -0.40 -11.23 -5.46
N ILE A 134 -1.32 -11.88 -4.76
CA ILE A 134 -2.69 -11.37 -4.53
C ILE A 134 -2.76 -10.76 -3.14
N ASP A 135 -2.65 -9.44 -3.08
CA ASP A 135 -2.69 -8.63 -1.87
C ASP A 135 -3.28 -7.25 -2.16
N GLY A 136 -3.63 -6.50 -1.11
CA GLY A 136 -4.09 -5.12 -1.23
C GLY A 136 -5.60 -4.98 -1.37
N ASN A 137 -6.03 -3.99 -2.16
CA ASN A 137 -7.44 -3.68 -2.32
C ASN A 137 -7.80 -3.25 -3.74
N VAL A 138 -9.00 -3.64 -4.16
CA VAL A 138 -9.66 -3.15 -5.37
C VAL A 138 -10.89 -2.33 -4.97
N MET A 139 -11.04 -1.16 -5.58
CA MET A 139 -12.22 -0.31 -5.47
C MET A 139 -12.86 -0.15 -6.85
N VAL A 140 -14.18 -0.27 -6.90
CA VAL A 140 -14.97 -0.05 -8.12
C VAL A 140 -15.99 1.03 -7.83
N SER A 141 -16.13 1.99 -8.75
CA SER A 141 -17.19 3.00 -8.68
C SER A 141 -17.86 3.13 -10.04
N ARG A 142 -19.19 3.10 -10.04
CA ARG A 142 -19.96 3.50 -11.23
C ARG A 142 -19.80 5.00 -11.48
N TYR A 143 -19.86 5.41 -12.74
CA TYR A 143 -20.03 6.81 -13.11
C TYR A 143 -20.99 6.96 -14.31
N GLY A 144 -21.24 8.20 -14.72
CA GLY A 144 -22.04 8.50 -15.90
C GLY A 144 -23.55 8.61 -15.63
N PRO A 145 -24.37 8.72 -16.70
CA PRO A 145 -25.76 9.16 -16.59
C PRO A 145 -26.75 8.07 -16.19
N SER A 146 -26.39 6.79 -16.35
CA SER A 146 -27.28 5.68 -16.01
C SER A 146 -27.15 5.37 -14.51
N PRO A 147 -28.21 5.45 -13.69
CA PRO A 147 -28.14 5.17 -12.27
C PRO A 147 -27.97 3.68 -11.97
N GLY A 148 -27.29 3.33 -10.88
CA GLY A 148 -27.05 1.96 -10.49
C GLY A 148 -25.82 1.82 -9.60
N ILE A 149 -25.34 0.59 -9.42
CA ILE A 149 -24.12 0.27 -8.69
C ILE A 149 -23.22 -0.62 -9.53
N CYS A 150 -21.90 -0.47 -9.37
CA CYS A 150 -20.92 -1.45 -9.82
C CYS A 150 -20.10 -1.87 -8.61
N THR A 151 -19.85 -3.18 -8.47
CA THR A 151 -19.12 -3.78 -7.36
C THR A 151 -18.05 -4.72 -7.88
N VAL A 152 -17.00 -4.89 -7.08
CA VAL A 152 -16.06 -6.01 -7.23
C VAL A 152 -16.82 -7.29 -6.92
N ASP A 153 -16.73 -8.27 -7.81
CA ASP A 153 -17.22 -9.64 -7.62
C ASP A 153 -16.10 -10.55 -7.15
N ASN A 154 -14.95 -10.47 -7.83
CA ASN A 154 -13.72 -11.16 -7.49
C ASN A 154 -12.52 -10.36 -8.00
N TRP A 155 -11.34 -10.63 -7.46
CA TRP A 155 -10.07 -10.16 -8.01
C TRP A 155 -8.96 -11.12 -7.61
N GLU A 156 -8.06 -11.40 -8.54
CA GLU A 156 -7.11 -12.50 -8.40
C GLU A 156 -5.95 -12.35 -9.39
N SER A 157 -4.97 -13.24 -9.28
CA SER A 157 -3.79 -13.29 -10.13
C SER A 157 -3.80 -14.48 -11.10
N GLN A 158 -4.76 -15.42 -11.04
CA GLN A 158 -4.85 -16.60 -11.93
C GLN A 158 -3.50 -17.35 -12.18
N GLY A 159 -2.55 -17.30 -11.23
CA GLY A 159 -1.20 -17.86 -11.40
C GLY A 159 -0.31 -17.14 -12.42
N SER A 160 -0.73 -15.95 -12.88
CA SER A 160 -0.05 -15.04 -13.79
C SER A 160 0.47 -13.82 -13.02
N PRO A 161 1.52 -13.11 -13.48
CA PRO A 161 1.84 -11.77 -12.96
C PRO A 161 0.71 -10.75 -13.19
N ASP A 162 -0.32 -11.06 -13.97
CA ASP A 162 -1.44 -10.15 -14.23
C ASP A 162 -2.41 -10.07 -13.07
N LEU A 163 -2.96 -8.87 -12.84
CA LEU A 163 -4.09 -8.68 -11.94
C LEU A 163 -5.39 -8.72 -12.73
N ARG A 164 -6.26 -9.66 -12.37
CA ARG A 164 -7.56 -9.86 -12.99
C ARG A 164 -8.67 -9.44 -12.02
N VAL A 165 -9.51 -8.47 -12.40
CA VAL A 165 -10.63 -7.96 -11.60
C VAL A 165 -11.95 -8.28 -12.30
N GLU A 166 -12.87 -8.92 -11.58
CA GLU A 166 -14.26 -9.13 -12.03
C GLU A 166 -15.17 -8.06 -11.44
N VAL A 167 -15.91 -7.39 -12.33
CA VAL A 167 -16.84 -6.33 -11.97
C VAL A 167 -18.26 -6.75 -12.35
N ARG A 168 -19.20 -6.51 -11.44
CA ARG A 168 -20.64 -6.64 -11.70
C ARG A 168 -21.35 -5.31 -11.52
N CYS A 169 -22.19 -4.95 -12.47
CA CYS A 169 -22.98 -3.73 -12.49
C CYS A 169 -24.47 -4.05 -12.55
N PHE A 170 -25.25 -3.32 -11.74
CA PHE A 170 -26.69 -3.49 -11.60
C PHE A 170 -27.40 -2.15 -11.70
N ASP A 171 -28.63 -2.15 -12.22
CA ASP A 171 -29.56 -1.02 -12.11
C ASP A 171 -30.11 -0.88 -10.68
N LEU A 172 -30.93 0.14 -10.44
CA LEU A 172 -31.55 0.38 -9.12
C LEU A 172 -32.57 -0.69 -8.70
N SER A 173 -32.99 -1.57 -9.62
CA SER A 173 -33.88 -2.69 -9.36
C SER A 173 -33.11 -4.00 -9.12
N GLY A 174 -31.77 -3.97 -9.22
CA GLY A 174 -30.91 -5.14 -9.06
C GLY A 174 -30.75 -6.00 -10.33
N ASN A 175 -31.21 -5.54 -11.50
CA ASN A 175 -30.98 -6.26 -12.76
C ASN A 175 -29.58 -5.96 -13.28
N PRO A 176 -28.86 -6.96 -13.85
CA PRO A 176 -27.59 -6.71 -14.52
C PRO A 176 -27.74 -5.65 -15.61
N GLN A 177 -26.85 -4.65 -15.62
CA GLN A 177 -26.90 -3.56 -16.58
C GLN A 177 -25.49 -3.11 -16.96
N ASP A 178 -25.26 -3.02 -18.26
CA ASP A 178 -24.04 -2.44 -18.81
C ASP A 178 -23.87 -0.98 -18.38
N ALA A 179 -22.65 -0.62 -17.95
CA ALA A 179 -22.41 0.65 -17.30
C ALA A 179 -20.97 1.11 -17.40
N LEU A 180 -20.78 2.42 -17.28
CA LEU A 180 -19.48 3.05 -17.11
C LEU A 180 -19.02 2.89 -15.66
N PHE A 181 -17.77 2.49 -15.46
CA PHE A 181 -17.20 2.32 -14.11
C PHE A 181 -15.71 2.61 -14.07
N THR A 182 -15.19 2.95 -12.90
CA THR A 182 -13.77 3.01 -12.63
C THR A 182 -13.34 1.81 -11.79
N VAL A 183 -12.11 1.37 -11.99
CA VAL A 183 -11.40 0.43 -11.10
C VAL A 183 -10.17 1.15 -10.59
N LEU A 184 -9.89 1.03 -9.29
CA LEU A 184 -8.66 1.43 -8.65
C LEU A 184 -8.09 0.24 -7.88
N PHE A 185 -6.83 -0.07 -8.12
CA PHE A 185 -6.07 -1.07 -7.41
C PHE A 185 -4.91 -0.42 -6.65
N ASN A 186 -4.79 -0.77 -5.38
CA ASN A 186 -3.60 -0.55 -4.57
C ASN A 186 -3.12 -1.92 -4.10
N GLY A 187 -1.93 -2.32 -4.51
CA GLY A 187 -1.32 -3.58 -4.09
C GLY A 187 -0.90 -3.53 -2.63
N GLY A 188 -1.11 -4.64 -1.95
CA GLY A 188 -0.69 -4.85 -0.57
C GLY A 188 0.73 -5.39 -0.52
N GLN A 189 0.99 -6.19 0.51
CA GLN A 189 2.19 -6.99 0.65
C GLN A 189 1.83 -8.45 0.89
#